data_AF-A0A0V1B245-F1
#
_entry.id   AF-A0A0V1B245-F1
#
_cell.length_a   1.000
_cell.length_b   1.000
_cell.length_c   1.000
_cell.angle_alpha   90.00
_cell.angle_beta   90.00
_cell.angle_gamma   90.00
#
_symmetry.space_group_name_H-M   'P 1'
#
loop_
_entity.id
_entity.type
_entity.pdbx_description
1 polymer ?
#
loop_
_entity_poly.entity_id
_entity_poly.type
_entity_poly.pdbx_seq_one_letter_code
_entity_poly.pdbx_strand_id
1 'polypeptide(L)' 'MNGVTKRLPWSGNVCSFVKKSIVEVLSLSNLTERILVESLCGDHNKCQKAQRYQSKRLETLQFVDDIR' A
#
# COMPACT_ATOMS: atom_id res chain seq x y z
N MET A 1 11.73 -28.38 8.51
CA MET A 1 12.60 -27.31 9.04
C MET A 1 11.85 -25.99 8.85
N ASN A 2 11.28 -25.45 9.92
CA ASN A 2 10.45 -24.23 9.86
C ASN A 2 11.36 -23.01 9.70
N GLY A 3 11.39 -22.44 8.49
CA GLY A 3 12.09 -21.19 8.19
C GLY A 3 11.40 -20.01 8.83
N VAL A 4 11.63 -19.80 10.12
CA VAL A 4 11.28 -18.53 10.79
C VAL A 4 12.27 -17.49 10.31
N THR A 5 11.89 -16.73 9.29
CA THR A 5 12.59 -15.51 8.88
C THR A 5 12.56 -14.56 10.07
N LYS A 6 13.67 -14.52 10.82
CA LYS A 6 13.87 -13.57 11.92
C LYS A 6 13.74 -12.16 11.34
N ARG A 7 12.61 -11.49 11.57
CA ARG A 7 12.47 -10.06 11.24
C ARG A 7 13.51 -9.32 12.05
N LEU A 8 14.44 -8.66 11.38
CA LEU A 8 15.41 -7.79 12.04
C LEU A 8 14.65 -6.71 12.82
N PRO A 9 14.98 -6.47 14.11
CA PRO A 9 14.26 -5.53 14.98
C PRO A 9 14.30 -4.07 14.49
N TRP A 10 15.12 -3.76 13.49
CA TRP A 10 15.31 -2.44 12.90
C TRP A 10 14.42 -2.22 11.65
N SER A 11 13.82 -3.28 11.10
CA SER A 11 13.02 -3.23 9.87
C SER A 11 11.74 -2.38 10.00
N GLY A 12 11.12 -2.35 11.19
CA GLY A 12 9.91 -1.57 11.44
C GLY A 12 10.15 -0.05 11.40
N ASN A 13 11.31 0.40 11.87
CA ASN A 13 11.63 1.84 11.95
C ASN A 13 12.07 2.41 10.59
N VAL A 14 12.92 1.67 9.87
CA VAL A 14 13.36 2.07 8.51
C VAL A 14 12.19 2.11 7.53
N CYS A 15 11.29 1.12 7.60
CA CYS A 15 10.11 1.09 6.74
C CYS A 15 9.18 2.29 6.99
N SER A 16 8.95 2.65 8.25
CA SER A 16 8.11 3.80 8.61
C SER A 16 8.71 5.12 8.10
N PHE A 17 10.03 5.27 8.24
CA PHE A 17 10.77 6.41 7.69
C PHE A 17 10.61 6.51 6.18
N VAL A 18 10.87 5.43 5.44
CA VAL A 18 10.75 5.40 3.97
C VAL A 18 9.32 5.75 3.52
N LYS A 19 8.29 5.19 4.18
CA LYS A 19 6.89 5.52 3.87
C LYS A 19 6.59 7.00 4.05
N LYS A 20 7.04 7.61 5.16
CA LYS A 20 6.86 9.05 5.41
C LYS A 20 7.61 9.88 4.37
N SER A 21 8.86 9.56 4.09
CA SER A 21 9.66 10.28 3.09
C SER A 21 9.05 10.23 1.69
N ILE A 22 8.49 9.09 1.27
CA ILE A 22 7.81 8.97 -0.02
C ILE A 22 6.58 9.90 -0.09
N VAL A 23 5.76 9.91 0.97
CA VAL A 23 4.58 10.79 1.04
C VAL A 23 4.96 12.27 0.98
N GLU A 24 6.03 12.65 1.68
CA GLU A 24 6.52 14.02 1.74
C GLU A 24 7.17 14.47 0.41
N VAL A 25 8.13 13.69 -0.11
CA VAL A 25 8.87 14.02 -1.34
C VAL A 25 7.95 14.08 -2.56
N LEU A 26 7.00 13.15 -2.67
CA LEU A 26 6.06 13.13 -3.79
C LEU A 26 4.80 13.97 -3.52
N SER A 27 4.70 14.61 -2.35
CA SER A 27 3.54 15.42 -1.95
C SER A 27 2.20 14.68 -2.12
N LEU A 28 2.18 13.39 -1.76
CA LEU A 28 1.01 12.52 -1.98
C LEU A 28 -0.16 12.97 -1.10
N SER A 29 -1.16 13.57 -1.72
CA SER A 29 -2.39 14.01 -1.06
C SER A 29 -3.55 13.02 -1.30
N ASN A 30 -3.47 12.21 -2.35
CA ASN A 30 -4.54 11.28 -2.70
C ASN A 30 -4.55 10.08 -1.75
N LEU A 31 -5.75 9.70 -1.30
CA LEU A 31 -5.97 8.53 -0.44
C LEU A 31 -5.46 7.23 -1.07
N THR A 32 -5.61 7.07 -2.38
CA THR A 32 -5.13 5.91 -3.14
C THR A 32 -3.62 5.76 -3.01
N GLU A 33 -2.88 6.85 -3.27
CA GLU A 33 -1.42 6.86 -3.26
C GLU A 33 -0.91 6.55 -1.86
N ARG A 34 -1.57 7.09 -0.83
CA ARG A 34 -1.26 6.80 0.58
C ARG A 34 -1.50 5.33 0.92
N ILE A 35 -2.62 4.74 0.48
CA ILE A 35 -2.93 3.32 0.69
C ILE A 35 -1.87 2.42 0.03
N LEU A 36 -1.36 2.79 -1.14
CA LEU A 36 -0.27 2.08 -1.82
C LEU A 36 1.06 2.20 -1.07
N VAL A 37 1.41 3.38 -0.56
CA VAL A 37 2.62 3.55 0.26
C VAL A 37 2.50 2.78 1.57
N GLU A 38 1.32 2.77 2.17
CA GLU A 38 1.04 2.03 3.40
C GLU A 38 1.24 0.52 3.25
N SER A 39 1.00 -0.05 2.06
CA SER A 39 1.20 -1.48 1.80
C SER A 39 2.67 -1.89 1.60
N LEU A 40 3.60 -0.94 1.48
CA LEU A 40 5.03 -1.24 1.35
C LEU A 40 5.57 -2.02 2.58
N CYS A 41 6.73 -2.66 2.37
CA CYS A 41 7.44 -3.47 3.38
C CYS A 41 6.71 -4.73 3.85
N GLY A 42 5.81 -5.29 3.04
CA GLY A 42 5.27 -6.63 3.26
C GLY A 42 4.28 -6.74 4.42
N ASP A 43 3.61 -5.64 4.80
CA ASP A 43 2.47 -5.72 5.71
C ASP A 43 1.28 -6.34 4.96
N HIS A 44 1.09 -7.65 5.14
CA HIS A 44 0.08 -8.42 4.42
C HIS A 44 -1.34 -7.85 4.56
N ASN A 45 -1.69 -7.31 5.74
CA ASN A 45 -3.00 -6.72 5.97
C ASN A 45 -3.17 -5.43 5.17
N LYS A 46 -2.13 -4.58 5.14
CA LYS A 46 -2.13 -3.35 4.33
C LYS A 46 -2.09 -3.66 2.83
N CYS A 47 -1.38 -4.70 2.40
CA CYS A 47 -1.42 -5.20 1.02
C CYS A 47 -2.82 -5.64 0.59
N GLN A 48 -3.51 -6.45 1.40
CA GLN A 48 -4.90 -6.83 1.10
C GLN A 48 -5.83 -5.62 1.04
N LYS A 49 -5.67 -4.65 1.95
CA LYS A 49 -6.47 -3.42 1.94
C LYS A 49 -6.25 -2.62 0.65
N ALA A 50 -5.00 -2.48 0.22
CA ALA A 50 -4.66 -1.81 -1.03
C ALA A 50 -5.24 -2.53 -2.25
N GLN A 51 -5.14 -3.86 -2.29
CA GLN A 51 -5.73 -4.67 -3.36
C GLN A 51 -7.24 -4.47 -3.46
N ARG A 52 -7.97 -4.62 -2.35
CA ARG A 52 -9.43 -4.42 -2.32
C ARG A 52 -9.83 -3.02 -2.78
N TYR A 53 -9.07 -2.01 -2.37
CA TYR A 53 -9.33 -0.62 -2.78
C TYR A 53 -9.13 -0.43 -4.29
N GLN A 54 -8.07 -0.99 -4.86
CA GLN A 54 -7.83 -0.92 -6.31
C GLN A 54 -8.88 -1.70 -7.12
N SER A 55 -9.29 -2.89 -6.66
CA SER A 55 -10.36 -3.66 -7.31
C SER A 55 -11.66 -2.87 -7.38
N LYS A 56 -12.10 -2.25 -6.27
CA LYS A 56 -13.32 -1.41 -6.27
C LYS A 56 -13.20 -0.20 -7.20
N ARG A 57 -12.03 0.43 -7.26
CA ARG A 57 -11.79 1.55 -8.19
C ARG A 57 -11.89 1.09 -9.64
N LEU A 58 -11.33 -0.07 -9.96
CA LEU A 58 -11.40 -0.63 -11.30
C LEU A 58 -12.84 -0.97 -11.68
N GLU A 59 -13.60 -1.63 -10.80
CA GLU A 59 -15.04 -1.90 -11.01
C GLU A 59 -15.83 -0.61 -11.26
N THR A 60 -15.53 0.46 -10.49
CA THR A 60 -16.19 1.76 -10.67
C THR A 60 -15.85 2.39 -12.03
N LEU A 61 -14.59 2.30 -12.46
CA LEU A 61 -14.16 2.83 -13.75
C LEU A 61 -14.80 2.05 -14.91
N GLN A 62 -14.85 0.72 -14.81
CA GLN A 62 -15.52 -0.14 -15.79
C GLN A 62 -17.01 0.21 -15.92
N PHE A 63 -17.69 0.41 -14.79
CA PHE A 63 -19.09 0.83 -14.79
C PHE A 63 -19.32 2.19 -15.48
N VAL A 64 -18.40 3.14 -15.31
CA VAL A 64 -18.48 4.45 -15.99
C VAL A 64 -18.27 4.30 -17.51
N ASP A 65 -17.35 3.44 -17.93
CA ASP A 65 -17.14 3.15 -19.35
C ASP A 65 -18.32 2.40 -19.98
N ASP A 66 -18.98 1.49 -19.25
CA ASP A 66 -20.15 0.73 -19.72
C ASP A 66 -21.41 1.59 -19.96
N ILE A 67 -21.50 2.79 -19.35
CA ILE A 67 -22.64 3.69 -19.48
C ILE A 67 -22.42 4.78 -20.56
N ARG A 68 -21.21 4.90 -21.09
CA ARG A 68 -20.84 5.95 -22.06
C ARG A 68 -21.01 5.50 -23.51
#